data_AF-A0A093W6Y3-F1
#
_entry.id   AF-A0A093W6Y3-F1
#
_cell.length_a   1.000
_cell.length_b   1.000
_cell.length_c   1.000
_cell.angle_alpha   90.00
_cell.angle_beta   90.00
_cell.angle_gamma   90.00
#
_symmetry.space_group_name_H-M   'P 1'
#
loop_
_entity.id
_entity.type
_entity.pdbx_description
1 polymer ?
#
loop_
_entity_poly.entity_id
_entity_poly.type
_entity_poly.pdbx_seq_one_letter_code
_entity_poly.pdbx_strand_id
1 'polypeptide(L)'
;MINTKPVKATIRVDNSGSKTTHYVKTTASFSYDNILQQGETLGLKQTRTMANGTNYYELNNKFFLGNDGSSLAFRAATMRYDHGDYARATSNGLEGNSNFFDINYLKPVWYEENLEAKLGVGFYRGGFHVYQDGGATEEEDTVNRRLDLAAHFSFSDSIFNKAVTNARIIFSKGKTDLSNTGTELSKANDPAGVDGYFTKINPALSRREKINEKNDFIIKFKGQYAFNNLEGSEQFSLGGTYNIRSYPNNESGGDSGFIFTSELEHQLRKNLTTSLVFDYGKIRTVMDPYSGWQPTFYEGQKTNIV
;
A
#
# COMPACT_ATOMS: atom_id res chain seq x y z
N MET A 1 4.56 -1.11 -36.90
CA MET A 1 5.06 -1.14 -35.52
C MET A 1 5.12 0.29 -35.00
N ILE A 2 4.33 0.63 -33.98
CA ILE A 2 4.41 1.95 -33.36
C ILE A 2 5.69 1.95 -32.53
N ASN A 3 6.66 2.78 -32.91
CA ASN A 3 7.93 2.95 -32.21
C ASN A 3 7.67 3.73 -30.91
N THR A 4 7.17 3.05 -29.87
CA THR A 4 7.09 3.63 -28.54
C THR A 4 8.50 3.81 -28.02
N LYS A 5 8.84 5.04 -27.61
CA LYS A 5 10.14 5.30 -26.99
C LYS A 5 10.31 4.34 -25.79
N PRO A 6 11.39 3.55 -25.73
CA PRO A 6 11.58 2.56 -24.67
C PRO A 6 11.79 3.24 -23.30
N VAL A 7 12.11 4.53 -23.31
CA VAL A 7 12.36 5.33 -22.11
C VAL A 7 11.15 6.20 -21.78
N LYS A 8 10.73 6.14 -20.52
CA LYS A 8 9.74 7.06 -19.94
C LYS A 8 10.31 7.68 -18.67
N ALA A 9 10.13 8.99 -18.51
CA ALA A 9 10.52 9.71 -17.31
C ALA A 9 9.36 10.59 -16.86
N THR A 10 9.14 10.68 -15.56
CA THR A 10 8.08 11.52 -14.98
C THR A 10 8.60 12.14 -13.69
N ILE A 11 8.37 13.44 -13.54
CA ILE A 11 8.56 14.15 -12.28
C ILE A 11 7.19 14.67 -11.87
N ARG A 12 6.80 14.37 -10.65
CA ARG A 12 5.54 14.81 -10.04
C ARG A 12 5.85 15.55 -8.75
N VAL A 13 5.27 16.72 -8.58
CA VAL A 13 5.29 17.49 -7.33
C VAL A 13 3.85 17.64 -6.87
N ASP A 14 3.57 17.29 -5.62
CA ASP A 14 2.25 17.41 -5.01
C ASP A 14 2.34 17.64 -3.50
N ASN A 15 1.19 17.78 -2.85
CA ASN A 15 1.06 17.95 -1.41
C ASN A 15 0.55 16.68 -0.69
N SER A 16 0.71 15.50 -1.31
CA SER A 16 0.26 14.21 -0.75
C SER A 16 1.30 13.54 0.14
N GLY A 17 2.16 14.31 0.82
CA GLY A 17 2.95 13.84 1.96
C GLY A 17 2.11 13.69 3.23
N SER A 18 2.75 13.67 4.40
CA SER A 18 2.06 13.58 5.69
C SER A 18 2.39 14.78 6.58
N LYS A 19 1.64 14.92 7.66
CA LYS A 19 1.87 15.93 8.69
C LYS A 19 3.24 15.81 9.35
N THR A 20 3.72 14.57 9.52
CA THR A 20 4.96 14.26 10.23
C THR A 20 6.17 14.26 9.31
N THR A 21 6.02 13.86 8.05
CA THR A 21 7.16 13.80 7.11
C THR A 21 7.11 14.90 6.04
N HIS A 22 6.32 15.96 6.26
CA HIS A 22 6.05 17.08 5.37
C HIS A 22 5.13 16.76 4.18
N TYR A 23 4.23 17.71 3.88
CA TYR A 23 3.21 17.54 2.84
C TYR A 23 3.75 17.62 1.40
N VAL A 24 4.73 18.48 1.14
CA VAL A 24 5.26 18.66 -0.21
C VAL A 24 6.16 17.48 -0.58
N LYS A 25 5.75 16.76 -1.62
CA LYS A 25 6.36 15.52 -2.07
C LYS A 25 6.73 15.62 -3.55
N THR A 26 7.97 15.24 -3.85
CA THR A 26 8.48 15.10 -5.21
C THR A 26 8.72 13.63 -5.50
N THR A 27 8.13 13.12 -6.57
CA THR A 27 8.36 11.76 -7.09
C THR A 27 8.98 11.84 -8.47
N ALA A 28 10.19 11.31 -8.62
CA ALA A 28 10.83 11.09 -9.90
C ALA A 28 10.73 9.60 -10.24
N SER A 29 10.34 9.28 -11.46
CA SER A 29 10.24 7.91 -11.96
C SER A 29 10.85 7.81 -13.34
N PHE A 30 11.62 6.76 -13.56
CA PHE A 30 12.24 6.42 -14.82
C PHE A 30 11.91 4.97 -15.14
N SER A 31 11.53 4.66 -16.38
CA SER A 31 11.40 3.29 -16.84
C SER A 31 12.07 3.08 -18.19
N TYR A 32 12.62 1.89 -18.38
CA TYR A 32 13.20 1.41 -19.62
C TYR A 32 12.56 0.09 -20.00
N ASP A 33 11.92 0.05 -21.16
CA ASP A 33 11.28 -1.13 -21.72
C ASP A 33 12.31 -1.95 -22.54
N ASN A 34 12.36 -3.26 -22.30
CA ASN A 34 13.04 -4.28 -23.09
C ASN A 34 14.58 -4.12 -23.16
N ILE A 35 15.25 -3.86 -22.04
CA ILE A 35 16.72 -3.76 -21.94
C ILE A 35 17.44 -5.12 -22.11
N LEU A 36 16.82 -6.21 -21.68
CA LEU A 36 17.29 -7.59 -21.76
C LEU A 36 16.71 -8.36 -22.95
N GLN A 37 15.86 -7.70 -23.77
CA GLN A 37 15.17 -8.29 -24.92
C GLN A 37 14.20 -9.43 -24.55
N GLN A 38 13.61 -9.38 -23.35
CA GLN A 38 12.64 -10.37 -22.84
C GLN A 38 11.23 -9.79 -22.63
N GLY A 39 10.96 -8.61 -23.19
CA GLY A 39 9.68 -7.92 -23.03
C GLY A 39 9.47 -7.30 -21.64
N GLU A 40 10.53 -7.19 -20.85
CA GLU A 40 10.49 -6.69 -19.48
C GLU A 40 10.49 -5.16 -19.40
N THR A 41 10.08 -4.60 -18.26
CA THR A 41 10.22 -3.16 -17.97
C THR A 41 11.01 -2.96 -16.68
N LEU A 42 12.17 -2.34 -16.79
CA LEU A 42 12.97 -1.88 -15.64
C LEU A 42 12.48 -0.51 -15.18
N GLY A 43 12.29 -0.33 -13.88
CA GLY A 43 11.82 0.91 -13.28
C GLY A 43 12.70 1.36 -12.12
N LEU A 44 12.96 2.67 -12.05
CA LEU A 44 13.58 3.36 -10.93
C LEU A 44 12.63 4.44 -10.43
N LYS A 45 12.45 4.53 -9.11
CA LYS A 45 11.59 5.53 -8.48
C LYS A 45 12.28 6.14 -7.28
N GLN A 46 12.31 7.47 -7.23
CA GLN A 46 12.70 8.24 -6.05
C GLN A 46 11.51 9.04 -5.57
N THR A 47 11.24 9.00 -4.27
CA THR A 47 10.26 9.86 -3.61
C THR A 47 10.93 10.60 -2.47
N ARG A 48 10.82 11.92 -2.46
CA ARG A 48 11.36 12.78 -1.40
C ARG A 48 10.30 13.76 -0.93
N THR A 49 10.20 13.98 0.37
CA THR A 49 9.45 15.09 0.94
C THR A 49 10.38 16.22 1.36
N MET A 50 9.81 17.42 1.52
CA MET A 50 10.57 18.58 2.01
C MET A 50 11.23 18.30 3.38
N ALA A 51 12.27 19.10 3.67
CA ALA A 51 13.05 19.01 4.91
C ALA A 51 13.55 17.60 5.26
N ASN A 52 13.78 16.76 4.25
CA ASN A 52 14.25 15.38 4.39
C ASN A 52 13.32 14.46 5.19
N GLY A 53 12.03 14.79 5.32
CA GLY A 53 11.11 13.98 6.11
C GLY A 53 10.95 12.54 5.61
N THR A 54 11.12 12.31 4.31
CA THR A 54 11.19 10.98 3.71
C THR A 54 12.09 11.02 2.49
N ASN A 55 12.96 10.02 2.36
CA ASN A 55 13.74 9.72 1.17
C ASN A 55 13.59 8.24 0.85
N TYR A 56 12.93 7.94 -0.25
CA TYR A 56 12.59 6.58 -0.68
C TYR A 56 13.16 6.32 -2.08
N TYR A 57 13.79 5.17 -2.25
CA TYR A 57 14.37 4.71 -3.52
C TYR A 57 13.89 3.30 -3.80
N GLU A 58 13.37 3.04 -5.00
CA GLU A 58 12.91 1.73 -5.43
C GLU A 58 13.45 1.38 -6.81
N LEU A 59 13.92 0.15 -6.92
CA LEU A 59 14.17 -0.57 -8.15
C LEU A 59 13.03 -1.58 -8.35
N ASN A 60 12.43 -1.60 -9.54
CA ASN A 60 11.43 -2.61 -9.90
C ASN A 60 11.69 -3.15 -11.30
N ASN A 61 11.31 -4.41 -11.54
CA ASN A 61 11.34 -5.01 -12.86
C ASN A 61 10.18 -5.99 -13.00
N LYS A 62 9.61 -6.11 -14.21
CA LYS A 62 8.57 -7.10 -14.53
C LYS A 62 8.92 -7.82 -15.83
N PHE A 63 9.08 -9.14 -15.73
CA PHE A 63 9.30 -10.05 -16.84
C PHE A 63 8.01 -10.73 -17.26
N PHE A 64 7.88 -11.06 -18.54
CA PHE A 64 6.91 -12.03 -19.04
C PHE A 64 7.63 -13.35 -19.26
N LEU A 65 7.05 -14.44 -18.78
CA LEU A 65 7.65 -15.76 -18.82
C LEU A 65 6.95 -16.62 -19.86
N GLY A 66 7.69 -17.10 -20.86
CA GLY A 66 7.13 -17.89 -21.95
C GLY A 66 6.02 -17.15 -22.71
N ASN A 67 5.05 -17.92 -23.22
CA ASN A 67 3.99 -17.41 -24.09
C ASN A 67 2.58 -17.55 -23.47
N ASP A 68 2.48 -18.00 -22.21
CA ASP A 68 1.20 -18.23 -21.52
C ASP A 68 0.69 -17.01 -20.75
N GLY A 69 1.37 -15.86 -20.89
CA GLY A 69 1.05 -14.62 -20.20
C GLY A 69 1.48 -14.59 -18.72
N SER A 70 2.22 -15.61 -18.26
CA SER A 70 2.84 -15.58 -16.95
C SER A 70 3.77 -14.39 -16.80
N SER A 71 3.84 -13.82 -15.60
CA SER A 71 4.76 -12.73 -15.30
C SER A 71 5.43 -12.89 -13.96
N LEU A 72 6.68 -12.41 -13.88
CA LEU A 72 7.47 -12.36 -12.67
C LEU A 72 7.86 -10.90 -12.42
N ALA A 73 7.43 -10.35 -11.29
CA ALA A 73 7.76 -9.00 -10.87
C ALA A 73 8.71 -9.04 -9.66
N PHE A 74 9.71 -8.16 -9.68
CA PHE A 74 10.66 -7.92 -8.62
C PHE A 74 10.59 -6.46 -8.19
N ARG A 75 10.65 -6.20 -6.88
CA ARG A 75 10.81 -4.87 -6.31
C ARG A 75 11.81 -4.95 -5.16
N ALA A 76 12.68 -3.96 -5.07
CA ALA A 76 13.50 -3.72 -3.90
C ALA A 76 13.54 -2.23 -3.62
N ALA A 77 13.45 -1.85 -2.34
CA ALA A 77 13.48 -0.46 -1.96
C ALA A 77 14.21 -0.24 -0.63
N THR A 78 14.67 0.99 -0.45
CA THR A 78 15.17 1.51 0.82
C THR A 78 14.52 2.86 1.09
N MET A 79 14.30 3.15 2.36
CA MET A 79 13.68 4.38 2.83
C MET A 79 14.34 4.86 4.10
N ARG A 80 14.63 6.15 4.18
CA ARG A 80 14.83 6.87 5.44
C ARG A 80 13.65 7.81 5.65
N TYR A 81 13.17 7.93 6.89
CA TYR A 81 12.26 8.99 7.28
C TYR A 81 12.72 9.68 8.57
N ASP A 82 12.27 10.92 8.73
CA ASP A 82 12.46 11.76 9.90
C ASP A 82 11.16 12.52 10.14
N HIS A 83 10.58 12.41 11.34
CA HIS A 83 9.32 13.06 11.66
C HIS A 83 9.49 14.57 11.96
N GLY A 84 10.74 15.08 11.96
CA GLY A 84 11.09 16.50 11.99
C GLY A 84 10.67 17.26 13.25
N ASP A 85 10.86 18.58 13.23
CA ASP A 85 10.59 19.46 14.39
C ASP A 85 9.13 19.49 14.83
N TYR A 86 8.19 19.37 13.88
CA TYR A 86 6.76 19.35 14.17
C TYR A 86 6.36 18.15 15.03
N ALA A 87 7.03 17.00 14.83
CA ALA A 87 6.76 15.79 15.57
C ALA A 87 7.70 15.60 16.77
N ARG A 88 8.78 16.37 16.93
CA ARG A 88 9.58 16.38 18.18
C ARG A 88 8.73 16.69 19.42
N ALA A 89 7.69 17.52 19.28
CA ALA A 89 6.79 17.85 20.37
C ALA A 89 5.72 16.78 20.69
N THR A 90 5.48 15.82 19.79
CA THR A 90 4.34 14.87 19.89
C THR A 90 4.72 13.39 19.67
N SER A 91 5.88 13.11 19.10
CA SER A 91 6.40 11.79 18.73
C SER A 91 7.90 11.69 19.04
N ASN A 92 8.39 12.42 20.05
CA ASN A 92 9.76 12.38 20.58
C ASN A 92 10.91 12.45 19.56
N GLY A 93 10.68 12.98 18.35
CA GLY A 93 11.72 13.07 17.33
C GLY A 93 12.13 11.72 16.73
N LEU A 94 11.18 10.80 16.57
CA LEU A 94 11.42 9.52 15.92
C LEU A 94 11.95 9.67 14.48
N GLU A 95 12.93 8.86 14.14
CA GLU A 95 13.43 8.67 12.78
C GLU A 95 13.61 7.18 12.51
N GLY A 96 13.82 6.80 11.25
CA GLY A 96 13.98 5.39 10.95
C GLY A 96 14.42 5.10 9.54
N ASN A 97 14.84 3.85 9.37
CA ASN A 97 15.24 3.30 8.09
C ASN A 97 14.48 2.00 7.85
N SER A 98 14.10 1.77 6.60
CA SER A 98 13.53 0.49 6.19
C SER A 98 14.04 0.07 4.84
N ASN A 99 14.03 -1.23 4.63
CA ASN A 99 14.31 -1.84 3.34
C ASN A 99 13.33 -2.98 3.10
N PHE A 100 13.05 -3.26 1.84
CA PHE A 100 12.34 -4.48 1.49
C PHE A 100 12.79 -5.05 0.17
N PHE A 101 12.51 -6.33 -0.02
CA PHE A 101 12.40 -6.93 -1.33
C PHE A 101 11.12 -7.75 -1.45
N ASP A 102 10.60 -7.83 -2.67
CA ASP A 102 9.29 -8.36 -3.00
C ASP A 102 9.38 -9.04 -4.38
N ILE A 103 8.94 -10.30 -4.46
CA ILE A 103 8.91 -11.09 -5.69
C ILE A 103 7.50 -11.63 -5.86
N ASN A 104 6.90 -11.43 -7.03
CA ASN A 104 5.54 -11.86 -7.32
C ASN A 104 5.48 -12.58 -8.67
N TYR A 105 5.01 -13.82 -8.66
CA TYR A 105 4.67 -14.57 -9.86
C TYR A 105 3.14 -14.55 -10.06
N LEU A 106 2.69 -14.27 -11.28
CA LEU A 106 1.28 -14.31 -11.66
C LEU A 106 1.12 -15.13 -12.94
N LYS A 107 0.18 -16.07 -12.92
CA LYS A 107 -0.17 -16.94 -14.04
C LYS A 107 -1.64 -16.75 -14.44
N PRO A 108 -1.95 -16.42 -15.70
CA PRO A 108 -3.29 -16.56 -16.24
C PRO A 108 -3.76 -18.02 -16.16
N VAL A 109 -4.89 -18.25 -15.51
CA VAL A 109 -5.54 -19.57 -15.40
C VAL A 109 -6.85 -19.63 -16.16
N TRP A 110 -7.43 -18.47 -16.47
CA TRP A 110 -8.60 -18.33 -17.34
C TRP A 110 -8.46 -17.06 -18.17
N TYR A 111 -8.77 -17.16 -19.46
CA TYR A 111 -8.72 -16.03 -20.38
C TYR A 111 -9.78 -16.20 -21.48
N GLU A 112 -10.83 -15.42 -21.38
CA GLU A 112 -11.91 -15.28 -22.35
C GLU A 112 -12.09 -13.80 -22.69
N GLU A 113 -12.91 -13.50 -23.71
CA GLU A 113 -13.16 -12.13 -24.18
C GLU A 113 -13.59 -11.17 -23.06
N ASN A 114 -14.37 -11.65 -22.09
CA ASN A 114 -14.96 -10.85 -21.02
C ASN A 114 -14.50 -11.25 -19.61
N LEU A 115 -13.60 -12.22 -19.48
CA LEU A 115 -13.14 -12.73 -18.18
C LEU A 115 -11.67 -13.14 -18.24
N GLU A 116 -10.86 -12.56 -17.38
CA GLU A 116 -9.51 -12.99 -17.08
C GLU A 116 -9.41 -13.35 -15.59
N ALA A 117 -8.84 -14.52 -15.30
CA ALA A 117 -8.47 -14.92 -13.95
C ALA A 117 -6.98 -15.25 -13.90
N LYS A 118 -6.29 -14.74 -12.89
CA LYS A 118 -4.87 -15.03 -12.62
C LYS A 118 -4.70 -15.53 -11.19
N LEU A 119 -3.86 -16.54 -11.03
CA LEU A 119 -3.36 -16.97 -9.72
C LEU A 119 -1.92 -16.54 -9.55
N GLY A 120 -1.53 -16.20 -8.32
CA GLY A 120 -0.19 -15.75 -8.03
C GLY A 120 0.35 -16.25 -6.71
N VAL A 121 1.68 -16.26 -6.64
CA VAL A 121 2.44 -16.47 -5.41
C VAL A 121 3.42 -15.32 -5.24
N GLY A 122 3.50 -14.81 -4.02
CA GLY A 122 4.38 -13.70 -3.68
C GLY A 122 5.25 -14.03 -2.48
N PHE A 123 6.44 -13.45 -2.44
CA PHE A 123 7.31 -13.46 -1.26
C PHE A 123 7.79 -12.04 -0.97
N TYR A 124 7.64 -11.64 0.28
CA TYR A 124 8.05 -10.35 0.79
C TYR A 124 9.00 -10.54 1.98
N ARG A 125 10.06 -9.72 2.03
CA ARG A 125 10.84 -9.49 3.26
C ARG A 125 11.09 -8.00 3.45
N GLY A 126 10.71 -7.49 4.60
CA GLY A 126 10.99 -6.12 5.05
C GLY A 126 11.86 -6.13 6.31
N GLY A 127 12.72 -5.12 6.45
CA GLY A 127 13.40 -4.78 7.69
C GLY A 127 13.11 -3.33 8.04
N PHE A 128 12.84 -3.06 9.31
CA PHE A 128 12.43 -1.76 9.83
C PHE A 128 13.23 -1.47 11.09
N HIS A 129 13.85 -0.30 11.14
CA HIS A 129 14.57 0.19 12.30
C HIS A 129 14.04 1.58 12.65
N VAL A 130 13.65 1.75 13.90
CA VAL A 130 13.13 3.00 14.45
C VAL A 130 14.06 3.46 15.56
N TYR A 131 14.39 4.74 15.53
CA TYR A 131 15.27 5.37 16.49
C TYR A 131 14.65 6.64 17.07
N GLN A 132 15.08 6.99 18.27
CA GLN A 132 14.79 8.25 18.94
C GLN A 132 16.07 9.06 19.19
N ASP A 133 15.92 10.36 19.45
CA ASP A 133 16.99 11.25 19.91
C ASP A 133 18.20 11.30 18.97
N GLY A 134 17.94 11.35 17.66
CA GLY A 134 18.98 11.44 16.63
C GLY A 134 19.80 10.15 16.48
N GLY A 135 19.18 8.99 16.74
CA GLY A 135 19.82 7.69 16.62
C GLY A 135 20.44 7.15 17.91
N ALA A 136 20.28 7.85 19.03
CA ALA A 136 20.88 7.46 20.31
C ALA A 136 20.17 6.27 20.96
N THR A 137 18.86 6.16 20.76
CA THR A 137 18.01 5.09 21.30
C THR A 137 17.40 4.32 20.13
N GLU A 138 17.51 3.00 20.15
CA GLU A 138 16.79 2.12 19.23
C GLU A 138 15.45 1.76 19.87
N GLU A 139 14.35 2.15 19.21
CA GLU A 139 13.00 1.91 19.70
C GLU A 139 12.43 0.60 19.19
N GLU A 140 12.78 0.25 17.94
CA GLU A 140 12.28 -0.94 17.27
C GLU A 140 13.30 -1.42 16.24
N ASP A 141 13.53 -2.74 16.19
CA ASP A 141 14.18 -3.42 15.07
C ASP A 141 13.36 -4.67 14.75
N THR A 142 12.71 -4.63 13.59
CA THR A 142 11.72 -5.61 13.16
C THR A 142 12.07 -6.17 11.78
N VAL A 143 11.97 -7.49 11.64
CA VAL A 143 12.00 -8.16 10.34
C VAL A 143 10.68 -8.86 10.08
N ASN A 144 10.03 -8.50 8.97
CA ASN A 144 8.84 -9.17 8.49
C ASN A 144 9.14 -10.02 7.27
N ARG A 145 8.58 -11.23 7.25
CA ARG A 145 8.61 -12.14 6.10
C ARG A 145 7.21 -12.64 5.81
N ARG A 146 6.82 -12.68 4.55
CA ARG A 146 5.46 -13.07 4.18
C ARG A 146 5.43 -13.85 2.87
N LEU A 147 4.57 -14.86 2.83
CA LEU A 147 4.17 -15.56 1.61
C LEU A 147 2.72 -15.19 1.29
N ASP A 148 2.50 -14.85 0.03
CA ASP A 148 1.21 -14.39 -0.48
C ASP A 148 0.68 -15.39 -1.50
N LEU A 149 -0.60 -15.75 -1.37
CA LEU A 149 -1.38 -16.42 -2.40
C LEU A 149 -2.40 -15.41 -2.94
N ALA A 150 -2.36 -15.16 -4.25
CA ALA A 150 -3.18 -14.13 -4.88
C ALA A 150 -4.14 -14.75 -5.90
N ALA A 151 -5.38 -14.28 -5.90
CA ALA A 151 -6.34 -14.49 -6.97
C ALA A 151 -6.76 -13.12 -7.51
N HIS A 152 -6.64 -12.94 -8.82
CA HIS A 152 -7.03 -11.73 -9.53
C HIS A 152 -8.10 -12.08 -10.55
N PHE A 153 -9.10 -11.23 -10.66
CA PHE A 153 -10.17 -11.35 -11.63
C PHE A 153 -10.33 -10.00 -12.32
N SER A 154 -10.46 -10.03 -13.64
CA SER A 154 -10.87 -8.89 -14.44
C SER A 154 -12.01 -9.35 -15.33
N PHE A 155 -13.17 -8.72 -15.24
CA PHE A 155 -14.29 -9.04 -16.11
C PHE A 155 -14.96 -7.79 -16.63
N SER A 156 -15.47 -7.89 -17.86
CA SER A 156 -16.28 -6.85 -18.48
C SER A 156 -17.69 -7.35 -18.74
N ASP A 157 -18.66 -6.48 -18.49
CA ASP A 157 -20.07 -6.76 -18.74
C ASP A 157 -20.75 -5.54 -19.34
N SER A 158 -21.98 -5.74 -19.84
CA SER A 158 -22.79 -4.71 -20.47
C SER A 158 -24.17 -4.54 -19.83
N ILE A 159 -24.33 -4.98 -18.57
CA ILE A 159 -25.64 -5.01 -17.89
C ILE A 159 -26.27 -3.62 -17.83
N PHE A 160 -25.48 -2.58 -17.56
CA PHE A 160 -25.91 -1.17 -17.52
C PHE A 160 -25.20 -0.30 -18.59
N ASN A 161 -24.69 -0.93 -19.66
CA ASN A 161 -23.98 -0.42 -20.84
C ASN A 161 -22.61 -1.09 -21.00
N LYS A 162 -21.61 -0.65 -20.25
CA LYS A 162 -20.26 -1.19 -20.32
C LYS A 162 -19.57 -0.95 -19.00
N ALA A 163 -19.16 -2.03 -18.38
CA ALA A 163 -18.42 -2.02 -17.15
C ALA A 163 -17.13 -2.82 -17.27
N VAL A 164 -16.15 -2.42 -16.46
CA VAL A 164 -14.97 -3.23 -16.17
C VAL A 164 -14.88 -3.35 -14.67
N THR A 165 -14.81 -4.58 -14.19
CA THR A 165 -14.62 -4.90 -12.78
C THR A 165 -13.29 -5.62 -12.61
N ASN A 166 -12.43 -5.09 -11.74
CA ASN A 166 -11.23 -5.74 -11.29
C ASN A 166 -11.42 -6.15 -9.83
N ALA A 167 -11.15 -7.40 -9.50
CA ALA A 167 -11.15 -7.90 -8.13
C ALA A 167 -9.83 -8.58 -7.83
N ARG A 168 -9.40 -8.50 -6.57
CA ARG A 168 -8.24 -9.23 -6.06
C ARG A 168 -8.48 -9.67 -4.64
N ILE A 169 -8.06 -10.88 -4.32
CA ILE A 169 -7.92 -11.36 -2.95
C ILE A 169 -6.49 -11.85 -2.78
N ILE A 170 -5.81 -11.36 -1.75
CA ILE A 170 -4.52 -11.91 -1.32
C ILE A 170 -4.72 -12.53 0.05
N PHE A 171 -4.35 -13.79 0.20
CA PHE A 171 -4.16 -14.45 1.47
C PHE A 171 -2.67 -14.46 1.80
N SER A 172 -2.32 -14.02 3.00
CA SER A 172 -0.95 -13.89 3.43
C SER A 172 -0.70 -14.67 4.70
N LYS A 173 0.39 -15.44 4.73
CA LYS A 173 0.95 -16.02 5.95
C LYS A 173 2.34 -15.45 6.16
N GLY A 174 2.56 -14.82 7.31
CA GLY A 174 3.81 -14.14 7.61
C GLY A 174 4.36 -14.47 8.98
N LYS A 175 5.56 -13.95 9.21
CA LYS A 175 6.24 -13.97 10.50
C LYS A 175 6.89 -12.62 10.73
N THR A 176 6.62 -12.04 11.89
CA THR A 176 7.32 -10.91 12.46
C THR A 176 8.37 -11.45 13.42
N ASP A 177 9.60 -10.96 13.30
CA ASP A 177 10.69 -11.22 14.23
C ASP A 177 11.14 -9.87 14.81
N LEU A 178 10.86 -9.64 16.08
CA LEU A 178 11.37 -8.48 16.83
C LEU A 178 12.80 -8.74 17.29
N SER A 179 13.61 -7.70 17.42
CA SER A 179 14.88 -7.77 18.13
C SER A 179 14.69 -7.82 19.66
N ASN A 180 15.79 -7.96 20.39
CA ASN A 180 15.81 -7.79 21.85
C ASN A 180 16.36 -6.42 22.30
N THR A 181 16.64 -5.53 21.35
CA THR A 181 17.37 -4.29 21.58
C THR A 181 16.47 -3.05 21.63
N GLY A 182 15.28 -3.12 21.03
CA GLY A 182 14.29 -2.05 21.06
C GLY A 182 13.74 -1.75 22.45
N THR A 183 13.67 -0.46 22.81
CA THR A 183 13.09 -0.01 24.08
C THR A 183 11.56 0.00 24.07
N GLU A 184 10.92 0.56 23.03
CA GLU A 184 9.45 0.54 22.90
C GLU A 184 8.90 -0.79 22.38
N LEU A 185 9.58 -1.47 21.45
CA LEU A 185 9.12 -2.75 20.91
C LEU A 185 10.29 -3.75 20.76
N SER A 186 10.21 -4.84 21.51
CA SER A 186 11.16 -5.96 21.47
C SER A 186 10.52 -7.24 21.95
N LYS A 187 11.17 -8.41 21.81
CA LYS A 187 10.60 -9.66 22.34
C LYS A 187 10.38 -9.65 23.85
N ALA A 188 11.17 -8.85 24.58
CA ALA A 188 11.02 -8.68 26.03
C ALA A 188 9.90 -7.67 26.37
N ASN A 189 9.55 -6.79 25.44
CA ASN A 189 8.53 -5.75 25.56
C ASN A 189 7.55 -5.82 24.37
N ASP A 190 6.78 -6.91 24.28
CA ASP A 190 5.76 -7.14 23.25
C ASP A 190 4.40 -7.45 23.89
N PRO A 191 3.74 -6.46 24.53
CA PRO A 191 2.46 -6.67 25.19
C PRO A 191 1.34 -6.99 24.19
N ALA A 192 1.46 -6.52 22.95
CA ALA A 192 0.52 -6.80 21.87
C ALA A 192 0.70 -8.20 21.26
N GLY A 193 1.81 -8.89 21.52
CA GLY A 193 2.06 -10.21 20.95
C GLY A 193 2.17 -10.19 19.43
N VAL A 194 2.88 -9.19 18.87
CA VAL A 194 3.11 -9.08 17.43
C VAL A 194 4.30 -9.92 16.96
N ASP A 195 5.23 -10.31 17.84
CA ASP A 195 6.30 -11.27 17.50
C ASP A 195 5.70 -12.66 17.20
N GLY A 196 6.13 -13.24 16.09
CA GLY A 196 5.69 -14.57 15.67
C GLY A 196 4.85 -14.57 14.39
N TYR A 197 4.04 -15.60 14.23
CA TYR A 197 3.32 -15.85 12.98
C TYR A 197 1.99 -15.10 12.93
N PHE A 198 1.70 -14.50 11.78
CA PHE A 198 0.41 -13.88 11.50
C PHE A 198 -0.20 -14.38 10.20
N THR A 199 -1.51 -14.26 10.10
CA THR A 199 -2.27 -14.49 8.87
C THR A 199 -3.17 -13.30 8.59
N LYS A 200 -3.34 -12.94 7.31
CA LYS A 200 -4.30 -11.91 6.90
C LYS A 200 -4.86 -12.13 5.50
N ILE A 201 -5.98 -11.49 5.22
CA ILE A 201 -6.62 -11.45 3.90
C ILE A 201 -6.81 -9.99 3.47
N ASN A 202 -6.44 -9.69 2.24
CA ASN A 202 -6.54 -8.37 1.64
C ASN A 202 -7.41 -8.38 0.37
N PRO A 203 -8.74 -8.20 0.50
CA PRO A 203 -9.62 -8.03 -0.65
C PRO A 203 -9.52 -6.62 -1.25
N ALA A 204 -9.66 -6.53 -2.57
CA ALA A 204 -9.80 -5.29 -3.30
C ALA A 204 -10.77 -5.49 -4.48
N LEU A 205 -11.56 -4.46 -4.77
CA LEU A 205 -12.51 -4.41 -5.88
C LEU A 205 -12.48 -3.01 -6.48
N SER A 206 -12.51 -2.90 -7.81
CA SER A 206 -12.85 -1.68 -8.51
C SER A 206 -13.81 -1.99 -9.65
N ARG A 207 -14.94 -1.30 -9.71
CA ARG A 207 -15.86 -1.33 -10.84
C ARG A 207 -15.94 0.07 -11.42
N ARG A 208 -15.74 0.21 -12.74
CA ARG A 208 -16.10 1.41 -13.49
C ARG A 208 -17.25 1.04 -14.41
N GLU A 209 -18.38 1.73 -14.25
CA GLU A 209 -19.60 1.59 -15.03
C GLU A 209 -19.78 2.84 -15.89
N LYS A 210 -19.93 2.66 -17.20
CA LYS A 210 -20.27 3.76 -18.10
C LYS A 210 -21.78 3.99 -18.06
N ILE A 211 -22.25 5.02 -17.36
CA ILE A 211 -23.69 5.34 -17.31
C ILE A 211 -24.18 5.86 -18.67
N ASN A 212 -23.39 6.71 -19.33
CA ASN A 212 -23.64 7.21 -20.68
C ASN A 212 -22.35 7.80 -21.29
N GLU A 213 -22.44 8.55 -22.39
CA GLU A 213 -21.27 9.12 -23.07
C GLU A 213 -20.44 10.09 -22.24
N LYS A 214 -21.03 10.74 -21.22
CA LYS A 214 -20.38 11.77 -20.41
C LYS A 214 -20.22 11.41 -18.94
N ASN A 215 -20.84 10.32 -18.48
CA ASN A 215 -20.90 9.99 -17.07
C ASN A 215 -20.38 8.57 -16.83
N ASP A 216 -19.41 8.45 -15.94
CA ASP A 216 -18.91 7.19 -15.41
C ASP A 216 -19.18 7.13 -13.90
N PHE A 217 -19.56 5.96 -13.42
CA PHE A 217 -19.67 5.69 -11.99
C PHE A 217 -18.64 4.66 -11.57
N ILE A 218 -17.95 4.94 -10.47
CA ILE A 218 -16.83 4.15 -10.00
C ILE A 218 -17.10 3.74 -8.56
N ILE A 219 -17.01 2.44 -8.32
CA ILE A 219 -17.00 1.87 -6.97
C ILE A 219 -15.60 1.29 -6.74
N LYS A 220 -15.01 1.59 -5.58
CA LYS A 220 -13.77 0.94 -5.11
C LYS A 220 -13.99 0.43 -3.69
N PHE A 221 -13.42 -0.73 -3.42
CA PHE A 221 -13.33 -1.31 -2.08
C PHE A 221 -11.92 -1.85 -1.87
N LYS A 222 -11.37 -1.63 -0.69
CA LYS A 222 -10.07 -2.18 -0.26
C LYS A 222 -10.19 -2.54 1.21
N GLY A 223 -9.75 -3.73 1.58
CA GLY A 223 -9.80 -4.18 2.97
C GLY A 223 -8.56 -4.94 3.42
N GLN A 224 -8.51 -5.15 4.72
CA GLN A 224 -7.64 -6.07 5.40
C GLN A 224 -8.41 -6.69 6.56
N TYR A 225 -8.33 -8.01 6.67
CA TYR A 225 -8.74 -8.75 7.85
C TYR A 225 -7.55 -9.56 8.34
N ALA A 226 -7.05 -9.23 9.53
CA ALA A 226 -6.01 -9.97 10.22
C ALA A 226 -6.63 -10.99 11.16
N PHE A 227 -5.97 -12.14 11.31
CA PHE A 227 -6.34 -13.17 12.28
C PHE A 227 -5.53 -13.08 13.57
N ASN A 228 -4.59 -12.13 13.63
CA ASN A 228 -3.64 -11.91 14.71
C ASN A 228 -3.39 -10.41 14.85
N ASN A 229 -2.77 -10.02 15.96
CA ASN A 229 -2.18 -8.69 16.08
C ASN A 229 -1.02 -8.55 15.08
N LEU A 230 -0.92 -7.38 14.45
CA LEU A 230 0.08 -7.11 13.43
C LEU A 230 1.02 -5.99 13.90
N GLU A 231 2.30 -6.17 13.61
CA GLU A 231 3.26 -5.06 13.68
C GLU A 231 2.90 -3.98 12.65
N GLY A 232 3.22 -2.71 12.97
CA GLY A 232 2.77 -1.52 12.26
C GLY A 232 3.00 -1.54 10.74
N SER A 233 4.09 -2.13 10.25
CA SER A 233 4.35 -2.23 8.81
C SER A 233 3.41 -3.19 8.06
N GLU A 234 2.72 -4.10 8.78
CA GLU A 234 1.75 -5.03 8.23
C GLU A 234 0.30 -4.59 8.46
N GLN A 235 0.08 -3.53 9.24
CA GLN A 235 -1.24 -2.99 9.54
C GLN A 235 -1.90 -2.31 8.33
N PHE A 236 -3.23 -2.24 8.37
CA PHE A 236 -4.02 -1.44 7.45
C PHE A 236 -3.90 0.03 7.83
N SER A 237 -3.88 0.91 6.83
CA SER A 237 -3.78 2.35 7.04
C SER A 237 -4.96 3.07 6.39
N LEU A 238 -5.55 4.00 7.15
CA LEU A 238 -6.57 4.94 6.70
C LEU A 238 -5.96 6.32 6.40
N GLY A 239 -6.69 7.08 5.58
CA GLY A 239 -6.33 8.43 5.19
C GLY A 239 -5.34 8.49 4.04
N GLY A 240 -5.36 9.63 3.34
CA GLY A 240 -4.52 9.90 2.18
C GLY A 240 -5.28 10.00 0.87
N THR A 241 -4.62 10.60 -0.13
CA THR A 241 -5.19 10.89 -1.46
C THR A 241 -5.75 9.67 -2.19
N TYR A 242 -5.26 8.46 -1.88
CA TYR A 242 -5.69 7.21 -2.51
C TYR A 242 -6.54 6.31 -1.60
N ASN A 243 -6.89 6.80 -0.41
CA ASN A 243 -7.69 6.12 0.60
C ASN A 243 -8.90 7.02 0.93
N ILE A 244 -8.97 7.60 2.13
CA ILE A 244 -9.97 8.60 2.50
C ILE A 244 -9.39 9.99 2.22
N ARG A 245 -9.83 10.62 1.13
CA ARG A 245 -9.19 11.84 0.57
C ARG A 245 -9.21 13.05 1.49
N SER A 246 -10.17 13.13 2.40
CA SER A 246 -10.31 14.25 3.34
C SER A 246 -9.31 14.21 4.50
N TYR A 247 -8.50 13.15 4.60
CA TYR A 247 -7.54 12.95 5.70
C TYR A 247 -6.11 12.85 5.19
N PRO A 248 -5.11 13.27 5.99
CA PRO A 248 -3.70 13.05 5.70
C PRO A 248 -3.37 11.57 5.47
N ASN A 249 -2.25 11.30 4.77
CA ASN A 249 -1.78 9.92 4.62
C ASN A 249 -1.38 9.33 5.98
N ASN A 250 -1.75 8.07 6.21
CA ASN A 250 -1.46 7.32 7.44
C ASN A 250 -1.99 8.00 8.71
N GLU A 251 -3.20 8.55 8.65
CA GLU A 251 -3.85 9.19 9.80
C GLU A 251 -4.16 8.17 10.91
N SER A 252 -4.50 6.93 10.55
CA SER A 252 -4.78 5.86 11.52
C SER A 252 -4.37 4.50 10.98
N GLY A 253 -3.70 3.71 11.82
CA GLY A 253 -3.26 2.34 11.55
C GLY A 253 -3.97 1.30 12.44
N GLY A 254 -4.02 0.06 11.99
CA GLY A 254 -4.64 -1.03 12.74
C GLY A 254 -4.65 -2.37 12.01
N ASP A 255 -4.81 -3.44 12.76
CA ASP A 255 -4.71 -4.81 12.23
C ASP A 255 -5.71 -5.10 11.10
N SER A 256 -6.95 -4.62 11.24
CA SER A 256 -8.01 -4.84 10.26
C SER A 256 -8.72 -3.54 9.91
N GLY A 257 -9.22 -3.44 8.68
CA GLY A 257 -10.01 -2.29 8.27
C GLY A 257 -10.46 -2.39 6.83
N PHE A 258 -11.28 -1.43 6.42
CA PHE A 258 -11.69 -1.29 5.03
C PHE A 258 -11.94 0.15 4.66
N ILE A 259 -11.90 0.40 3.35
CA ILE A 259 -12.26 1.65 2.70
C ILE A 259 -13.22 1.32 1.57
N PHE A 260 -14.29 2.09 1.48
CA PHE A 260 -15.23 2.12 0.37
C PHE A 260 -15.24 3.51 -0.25
N THR A 261 -15.20 3.57 -1.58
CA THR A 261 -15.28 4.81 -2.35
C THR A 261 -16.36 4.66 -3.41
N SER A 262 -17.23 5.66 -3.53
CA SER A 262 -18.12 5.84 -4.67
C SER A 262 -17.86 7.20 -5.32
N GLU A 263 -17.61 7.19 -6.62
CA GLU A 263 -17.23 8.39 -7.39
C GLU A 263 -18.06 8.47 -8.68
N LEU A 264 -18.70 9.62 -8.91
CA LEU A 264 -19.41 9.95 -10.14
C LEU A 264 -18.57 10.95 -10.92
N GLU A 265 -18.01 10.53 -12.05
CA GLU A 265 -17.23 11.38 -12.95
C GLU A 265 -18.13 11.90 -14.08
N HIS A 266 -18.07 13.21 -14.34
CA HIS A 266 -18.78 13.87 -15.43
C HIS A 266 -17.80 14.61 -16.37
N GLN A 267 -17.79 14.24 -17.64
CA GLN A 267 -16.99 14.90 -18.66
C GLN A 267 -17.68 16.19 -19.13
N LEU A 268 -17.20 17.34 -18.62
CA LEU A 268 -17.67 18.65 -19.03
C LEU A 268 -17.27 18.96 -20.48
N ARG A 269 -16.00 18.68 -20.83
CA ARG A 269 -15.41 18.84 -22.18
C ARG A 269 -14.28 17.82 -22.36
N LYS A 270 -13.74 17.69 -23.58
CA LYS A 270 -12.74 16.66 -23.96
C LYS A 270 -11.60 16.47 -22.95
N ASN A 271 -11.12 17.54 -22.31
CA ASN A 271 -9.99 17.51 -21.36
C ASN A 271 -10.36 18.07 -19.98
N LEU A 272 -11.66 18.15 -19.65
CA LEU A 272 -12.14 18.65 -18.37
C LEU A 272 -13.21 17.71 -17.83
N THR A 273 -12.86 17.03 -16.76
CA THR A 273 -13.75 16.13 -16.00
C THR A 273 -13.92 16.69 -14.60
N THR A 274 -15.12 16.58 -14.06
CA THR A 274 -15.41 16.86 -12.65
C THR A 274 -15.90 15.60 -11.97
N SER A 275 -15.70 15.47 -10.67
CA SER A 275 -16.09 14.29 -9.90
C SER A 275 -16.85 14.69 -8.65
N LEU A 276 -17.93 13.98 -8.33
CA LEU A 276 -18.53 13.96 -7.00
C LEU A 276 -18.11 12.68 -6.30
N VAL A 277 -17.64 12.80 -5.06
CA VAL A 277 -17.03 11.67 -4.39
C VAL A 277 -17.41 11.52 -2.93
N PHE A 278 -17.60 10.27 -2.52
CA PHE A 278 -17.84 9.84 -1.16
C PHE A 278 -16.86 8.71 -0.80
N ASP A 279 -16.11 8.91 0.27
CA ASP A 279 -15.20 7.93 0.87
C ASP A 279 -15.70 7.59 2.28
N TYR A 280 -15.65 6.31 2.65
CA TYR A 280 -15.97 5.83 3.99
C TYR A 280 -14.96 4.76 4.41
N GLY A 281 -14.46 4.82 5.63
CA GLY A 281 -13.56 3.78 6.12
C GLY A 281 -13.74 3.47 7.60
N LYS A 282 -13.30 2.27 7.95
CA LYS A 282 -13.34 1.81 9.33
C LYS A 282 -12.12 0.97 9.63
N ILE A 283 -11.58 1.15 10.82
CA ILE A 283 -10.42 0.39 11.29
C ILE A 283 -10.70 -0.23 12.66
N ARG A 284 -10.06 -1.38 12.89
CA ARG A 284 -9.91 -2.04 14.17
C ARG A 284 -8.42 -2.08 14.45
N THR A 285 -8.01 -1.35 15.48
CA THR A 285 -6.60 -1.16 15.82
C THR A 285 -5.93 -2.45 16.22
N VAL A 286 -6.58 -3.25 17.07
CA VAL A 286 -6.03 -4.50 17.63
C VAL A 286 -7.04 -5.65 17.49
N MET A 287 -6.59 -6.83 17.04
CA MET A 287 -7.40 -8.05 16.97
C MET A 287 -7.62 -8.66 18.35
N ASP A 288 -6.55 -8.90 19.09
CA ASP A 288 -6.56 -9.54 20.41
C ASP A 288 -5.99 -8.57 21.46
N PRO A 289 -6.82 -7.69 22.05
CA PRO A 289 -6.34 -6.71 23.03
C PRO A 289 -5.87 -7.42 24.31
N TYR A 290 -4.68 -7.06 24.79
CA TYR A 290 -4.11 -7.57 26.04
C TYR A 290 -4.71 -6.90 27.28
N SER A 291 -4.50 -7.49 28.45
CA SER A 291 -5.01 -6.95 29.72
C SER A 291 -4.45 -5.55 30.00
N GLY A 292 -5.33 -4.57 30.20
CA GLY A 292 -4.95 -3.18 30.41
C GLY A 292 -4.84 -2.36 29.12
N TRP A 293 -5.03 -2.97 27.95
CA TRP A 293 -5.09 -2.23 26.69
C TRP A 293 -6.20 -1.18 26.73
N GLN A 294 -5.85 0.06 26.39
CA GLN A 294 -6.78 1.16 26.19
C GLN A 294 -6.68 1.63 24.74
N PRO A 295 -7.79 1.94 24.07
CA PRO A 295 -7.71 2.62 22.79
C PRO A 295 -7.06 3.99 23.01
N THR A 296 -5.89 4.21 22.40
CA THR A 296 -5.28 5.53 22.35
C THR A 296 -6.12 6.37 21.38
N PHE A 297 -6.78 7.40 21.93
CA PHE A 297 -7.67 8.38 21.29
C PHE A 297 -9.14 7.94 21.10
N TYR A 298 -10.02 8.80 21.65
CA TYR A 298 -11.48 8.69 21.75
C TYR A 298 -11.99 7.56 22.67
N GLU A 299 -12.22 7.91 23.94
CA GLU A 299 -13.04 7.12 24.86
C GLU A 299 -14.33 6.66 24.17
N GLY A 300 -14.51 5.35 24.06
CA GLY A 300 -15.81 4.75 23.73
C GLY A 300 -15.96 4.07 22.38
N GLN A 301 -14.96 4.05 21.48
CA GLN A 301 -15.06 3.25 20.26
C GLN A 301 -13.90 2.27 20.10
N LYS A 302 -14.21 0.97 20.13
CA LYS A 302 -13.33 -0.13 19.69
C LYS A 302 -12.94 -0.04 18.20
N THR A 303 -13.38 1.01 17.51
CA THR A 303 -13.28 1.18 16.06
C THR A 303 -13.20 2.67 15.75
N ASN A 304 -12.13 3.14 15.11
CA ASN A 304 -12.17 4.47 14.52
C ASN A 304 -13.10 4.41 13.30
N ILE A 305 -14.17 5.20 13.34
CA ILE A 305 -15.07 5.44 12.21
C ILE A 305 -14.62 6.76 11.60
N VAL A 306 -14.29 6.74 10.30
CA VAL A 306 -13.87 7.92 9.55
C VAL A 306 -14.67 8.04 8.26
#